data_AF-Q3LHH6-F1
#
_entry.id   AF-Q3LHH6-F1
#
_cell.length_a   1.000
_cell.length_b   1.000
_cell.length_c   1.000
_cell.angle_alpha   90.00
_cell.angle_beta   90.00
_cell.angle_gamma   90.00
#
_symmetry.space_group_name_H-M   'P 1'
#
loop_
_entity.id
_entity.type
_entity.pdbx_description
1 polymer ?
#
loop_
_entity_poly.entity_id
_entity_poly.type
_entity_poly.pdbx_seq_one_letter_code
_entity_poly.pdbx_strand_id
1 'polypeptide(L)'
;QHNSEISGFKNFVQTLNSVKYPDDYLVELEWMHFNCGVSASKCKTLKNCSSNHSLEWLMVHTFDMAFIEKSYYIYNAVYAFAHALHQFTFQKFDNLPKDNGKEHNYSCKKVDPSLRKMQFTNPVGDIVNMNQRDKLQEEYDIFYIWNFPQGLGLRVKIGMFSPYLPNGQQVHLSEVIIKWTKGSTQVPTSVCSADCGPGSRKFGMDGMAACCFHCKPCPENE
;
A
#
# COMPACT_ATOMS: atom_id res chain seq x y z
N GLN A 1 4.17 0.59 3.08
CA GLN A 1 4.61 1.97 3.36
C GLN A 1 3.39 2.78 3.78
N HIS A 2 3.55 3.75 4.66
CA HIS A 2 2.47 4.67 5.01
C HIS A 2 2.18 5.58 3.83
N ASN A 3 0.90 5.69 3.46
CA ASN A 3 0.44 6.56 2.38
C ASN A 3 -0.75 7.38 2.88
N SER A 4 -0.66 8.69 2.70
CA SER A 4 -1.75 9.61 3.01
C SER A 4 -2.88 9.51 1.98
N GLU A 5 -4.11 9.75 2.41
CA GLU A 5 -5.27 9.71 1.50
C GLU A 5 -5.22 10.87 0.50
N ILE A 6 -5.31 10.56 -0.80
CA ILE A 6 -5.41 11.59 -1.84
C ILE A 6 -6.84 12.14 -1.80
N SER A 7 -6.96 13.39 -1.36
CA SER A 7 -8.25 14.08 -1.29
C SER A 7 -8.99 14.03 -2.65
N GLY A 8 -10.25 13.62 -2.62
CA GLY A 8 -11.11 13.53 -3.81
C GLY A 8 -10.85 12.34 -4.74
N PHE A 9 -9.79 11.55 -4.54
CA PHE A 9 -9.49 10.40 -5.40
C PHE A 9 -10.55 9.30 -5.28
N LYS A 10 -10.99 8.99 -4.06
CA LYS A 10 -12.09 8.04 -3.82
C LYS A 10 -13.38 8.47 -4.54
N ASN A 11 -13.74 9.75 -4.41
CA ASN A 11 -14.91 10.31 -5.07
C ASN A 11 -14.77 10.25 -6.61
N PHE A 12 -13.59 10.59 -7.13
CA PHE A 12 -13.30 10.49 -8.57
C PHE A 12 -13.55 9.06 -9.07
N VAL A 13 -13.00 8.07 -8.39
CA VAL A 13 -13.15 6.65 -8.76
C VAL A 13 -14.60 6.20 -8.68
N GLN A 14 -15.32 6.56 -7.61
CA GLN A 14 -16.75 6.24 -7.47
C GLN A 14 -17.63 6.89 -8.55
N THR A 15 -17.19 8.00 -9.14
CA THR A 15 -17.90 8.67 -10.24
C THR A 15 -17.49 8.20 -11.63
N LEU A 16 -16.52 7.28 -11.73
CA LEU A 16 -16.16 6.66 -13.01
C LEU A 16 -17.33 5.80 -13.49
N ASN A 17 -17.81 6.13 -14.68
CA ASN A 17 -18.89 5.41 -15.34
C ASN A 17 -18.46 5.20 -16.79
N SER A 18 -18.51 3.95 -17.27
CA SER A 18 -18.20 3.54 -18.64
C SER A 18 -19.02 4.26 -19.71
N VAL A 19 -20.12 4.92 -19.34
CA VAL A 19 -20.91 5.79 -20.25
C VAL A 19 -20.27 7.17 -20.47
N LYS A 20 -19.57 7.71 -19.47
CA LYS A 20 -18.99 9.07 -19.51
C LYS A 20 -17.55 9.07 -20.04
N TYR A 21 -16.85 7.96 -19.89
CA TYR A 21 -15.48 7.75 -20.35
C TYR A 21 -15.44 6.42 -21.10
N PRO A 22 -15.64 6.41 -22.42
CA PRO A 22 -15.62 5.20 -23.25
C PRO A 22 -14.19 4.69 -23.49
N ASP A 23 -13.31 4.86 -22.51
CA ASP A 23 -11.89 4.53 -22.59
C ASP A 23 -11.70 3.03 -22.33
N ASP A 24 -11.04 2.32 -23.26
CA ASP A 24 -10.89 0.85 -23.22
C ASP A 24 -10.25 0.36 -21.90
N TYR A 25 -9.26 1.10 -21.40
CA TYR A 25 -9.18 1.61 -20.02
C TYR A 25 -10.06 0.95 -18.94
N LEU A 26 -11.23 1.54 -18.81
CA LEU A 26 -12.17 1.30 -17.72
C LEU A 26 -12.94 0.00 -17.94
N VAL A 27 -13.08 -0.42 -19.20
CA VAL A 27 -13.67 -1.70 -19.57
C VAL A 27 -12.80 -2.85 -19.05
N GLU A 28 -11.46 -2.76 -19.18
CA GLU A 28 -10.57 -3.82 -18.69
C GLU A 28 -10.62 -3.99 -17.15
N LEU A 29 -10.79 -2.89 -16.41
CA LEU A 29 -11.00 -2.91 -14.95
C LEU A 29 -12.36 -3.52 -14.55
N GLU A 30 -13.42 -3.26 -15.33
CA GLU A 30 -14.73 -3.88 -15.14
C GLU A 30 -14.68 -5.42 -15.39
N TRP A 31 -13.90 -5.87 -16.37
CA TRP A 31 -13.79 -7.28 -16.79
C TRP A 31 -13.01 -8.16 -15.81
N MET A 32 -11.99 -7.65 -15.12
CA MET A 32 -11.22 -8.45 -14.14
C MET A 32 -12.05 -8.87 -12.92
N HIS A 33 -13.20 -8.22 -12.67
CA HIS A 33 -13.91 -8.33 -11.39
C HIS A 33 -15.24 -9.08 -11.44
N PHE A 34 -15.95 -9.05 -12.57
CA PHE A 34 -17.13 -9.87 -12.74
C PHE A 34 -16.74 -11.19 -13.39
N ASN A 35 -16.63 -12.24 -12.58
CA ASN A 35 -16.58 -13.63 -13.05
C ASN A 35 -17.96 -14.05 -13.60
N CYS A 36 -18.52 -13.23 -14.49
CA CYS A 36 -19.80 -13.46 -15.12
C CYS A 36 -19.56 -14.37 -16.32
N GLY A 37 -19.93 -15.63 -16.19
CA GLY A 37 -20.32 -16.48 -17.32
C GLY A 37 -21.62 -15.98 -17.98
N VAL A 38 -21.78 -14.67 -18.13
CA VAL A 38 -22.91 -14.03 -18.77
C VAL A 38 -22.36 -13.33 -19.99
N SER A 39 -22.65 -13.91 -21.16
CA SER A 39 -22.31 -13.42 -22.48
C SER A 39 -22.10 -11.90 -22.53
N ALA A 40 -20.88 -11.49 -22.86
CA ALA A 40 -20.45 -10.10 -23.04
C ALA A 40 -21.36 -9.23 -23.93
N SER A 41 -22.33 -9.83 -24.62
CA SER A 41 -23.32 -9.16 -25.45
C SER A 41 -24.44 -8.44 -24.68
N LYS A 42 -24.65 -8.68 -23.37
CA LYS A 42 -25.85 -8.17 -22.65
C LYS A 42 -25.65 -7.07 -21.60
N CYS A 43 -24.47 -6.85 -21.01
CA CYS A 43 -24.23 -5.65 -20.17
C CYS A 43 -23.49 -4.59 -21.00
N LYS A 44 -24.25 -3.87 -21.86
CA LYS A 44 -23.77 -2.70 -22.62
C LYS A 44 -23.80 -1.40 -21.81
N THR A 45 -24.18 -1.45 -20.54
CA THR A 45 -24.35 -0.27 -19.69
C THR A 45 -24.31 -0.69 -18.23
N LEU A 46 -23.43 -0.07 -17.43
CA LEU A 46 -23.29 -0.27 -15.98
C LEU A 46 -24.63 -0.12 -15.22
N LYS A 47 -25.60 0.60 -15.81
CA LYS A 47 -26.95 0.81 -15.28
C LYS A 47 -27.82 -0.45 -15.23
N ASN A 48 -27.57 -1.43 -16.10
CA ASN A 48 -28.39 -2.66 -16.17
C ASN A 48 -27.89 -3.77 -15.26
N CYS A 49 -26.66 -3.66 -14.75
CA CYS A 49 -26.12 -4.55 -13.73
C CYS A 49 -26.52 -3.97 -12.35
N SER A 50 -27.83 -3.84 -12.09
CA SER A 50 -28.41 -3.34 -10.84
C SER A 50 -28.52 -4.45 -9.80
N SER A 51 -27.73 -4.34 -8.73
CA SER A 51 -28.22 -4.68 -7.39
C SER A 51 -27.73 -3.61 -6.42
N ASN A 52 -28.70 -2.83 -5.91
CA ASN A 52 -28.56 -1.49 -5.34
C ASN A 52 -27.69 -1.31 -4.08
N HIS A 53 -26.90 -2.30 -3.63
CA HIS A 53 -26.02 -2.14 -2.46
C HIS A 53 -24.70 -2.91 -2.52
N SER A 54 -24.46 -3.73 -3.55
CA SER A 54 -23.27 -4.60 -3.63
C SER A 54 -22.07 -3.94 -4.32
N LEU A 55 -22.31 -3.05 -5.28
CA LEU A 55 -21.26 -2.48 -6.15
C LEU A 55 -20.35 -1.49 -5.39
N GLU A 56 -20.92 -0.64 -4.54
CA GLU A 56 -20.16 0.32 -3.73
C GLU A 56 -19.25 -0.42 -2.73
N TRP A 57 -19.77 -1.48 -2.12
CA TRP A 57 -19.03 -2.31 -1.18
C TRP A 57 -17.94 -3.15 -1.87
N LEU A 58 -18.22 -3.73 -3.04
CA LEU A 58 -17.23 -4.43 -3.87
C LEU A 58 -16.12 -3.50 -4.38
N MET A 59 -16.46 -2.26 -4.75
CA MET A 59 -15.48 -1.24 -5.12
C MET A 59 -14.62 -0.84 -3.93
N VAL A 60 -15.19 -0.53 -2.77
CA VAL A 60 -14.41 -0.20 -1.56
C VAL A 60 -13.48 -1.36 -1.18
N HIS A 61 -14.01 -2.59 -1.18
CA HIS A 61 -13.25 -3.80 -0.84
C HIS A 61 -12.06 -4.03 -1.78
N THR A 62 -12.27 -3.94 -3.08
CA THR A 62 -11.24 -4.18 -4.09
C THR A 62 -10.23 -3.05 -4.16
N PHE A 63 -10.72 -1.81 -4.10
CA PHE A 63 -9.92 -0.62 -4.27
C PHE A 63 -8.99 -0.38 -3.07
N ASP A 64 -9.50 -0.55 -1.84
CA ASP A 64 -8.69 -0.46 -0.62
C ASP A 64 -7.67 -1.60 -0.52
N MET A 65 -8.03 -2.82 -0.95
CA MET A 65 -7.14 -4.00 -0.83
C MET A 65 -6.00 -3.99 -1.85
N ALA A 66 -6.22 -3.50 -3.08
CA ALA A 66 -5.25 -3.65 -4.17
C ALA A 66 -4.67 -2.34 -4.73
N PHE A 67 -5.37 -1.21 -4.62
CA PHE A 67 -5.07 -0.03 -5.44
C PHE A 67 -4.49 1.17 -4.69
N ILE A 68 -4.95 1.49 -3.47
CA ILE A 68 -4.58 2.76 -2.81
C ILE A 68 -3.07 3.00 -2.73
N GLU A 69 -2.28 2.00 -2.31
CA GLU A 69 -0.84 2.18 -2.17
C GLU A 69 -0.16 2.46 -3.51
N LYS A 70 -0.49 1.66 -4.54
CA LYS A 70 0.10 1.82 -5.88
C LYS A 70 -0.35 3.13 -6.52
N SER A 71 -1.63 3.49 -6.37
CA SER A 71 -2.18 4.73 -6.87
C SER A 71 -1.49 5.95 -6.26
N TYR A 72 -1.12 5.90 -4.98
CA TYR A 72 -0.40 6.98 -4.33
C TYR A 72 0.99 7.24 -4.95
N TYR A 73 1.76 6.19 -5.25
CA TYR A 73 3.04 6.36 -5.94
C TYR A 73 2.86 6.85 -7.38
N ILE A 74 1.86 6.34 -8.10
CA ILE A 74 1.58 6.79 -9.47
C ILE A 74 1.21 8.27 -9.47
N TYR A 75 0.34 8.70 -8.55
CA TYR A 75 -0.03 10.09 -8.35
C TYR A 75 1.21 10.95 -8.13
N ASN A 76 2.06 10.60 -7.17
CA ASN A 76 3.29 11.34 -6.89
C ASN A 76 4.30 11.31 -8.05
N ALA A 77 4.37 10.22 -8.82
CA ALA A 77 5.23 10.13 -10.00
C ALA A 77 4.79 11.08 -11.12
N VAL A 78 3.49 11.19 -11.36
CA VAL A 78 2.92 12.15 -12.32
C VAL A 78 3.21 13.59 -11.88
N TYR A 79 3.01 13.90 -10.61
CA TYR A 79 3.34 15.22 -10.05
C TYR A 79 4.84 15.53 -10.18
N ALA A 80 5.73 14.59 -9.86
CA ALA A 80 7.17 14.79 -9.98
C ALA A 80 7.58 15.11 -11.42
N PHE A 81 7.00 14.41 -12.39
CA PHE A 81 7.25 14.68 -13.80
C PHE A 81 6.72 16.05 -14.23
N ALA A 82 5.53 16.43 -13.77
CA ALA A 82 4.95 17.76 -14.03
C ALA A 82 5.83 18.87 -13.44
N HIS A 83 6.31 18.73 -12.20
CA HIS A 83 7.24 19.66 -11.58
C HIS A 83 8.57 19.73 -12.32
N ALA A 84 9.11 18.60 -12.79
CA ALA A 84 10.36 18.57 -13.56
C ALA A 84 10.22 19.29 -14.90
N LEU A 85 9.10 19.08 -15.61
CA LEU A 85 8.77 19.81 -16.84
C LEU A 85 8.58 21.30 -16.60
N HIS A 86 7.89 21.67 -15.52
CA HIS A 86 7.67 23.06 -15.15
C HIS A 86 8.99 23.78 -14.88
N GLN A 87 9.85 23.20 -14.03
CA GLN A 87 11.17 23.73 -13.74
C GLN A 87 12.05 23.84 -14.99
N PHE A 88 12.04 22.82 -15.84
CA PHE A 88 12.76 22.85 -17.11
C PHE A 88 12.27 23.95 -18.06
N THR A 89 10.96 24.18 -18.09
CA THR A 89 10.36 25.25 -18.88
C THR A 89 10.76 26.61 -18.33
N PHE A 90 10.67 26.83 -17.02
CA PHE A 90 11.07 28.08 -16.36
C PHE A 90 12.56 28.41 -16.57
N GLN A 91 13.46 27.44 -16.38
CA GLN A 91 14.90 27.65 -16.60
C GLN A 91 15.24 28.06 -18.04
N LYS A 92 14.42 27.68 -19.03
CA LYS A 92 14.59 28.11 -20.42
C LYS A 92 14.09 29.53 -20.66
N PHE A 93 13.10 30.01 -19.92
CA PHE A 93 12.61 31.38 -20.03
C PHE A 93 13.57 32.40 -19.39
N ASP A 94 14.24 32.04 -18.30
CA ASP A 94 15.21 32.94 -17.62
C ASP A 94 16.56 33.03 -18.34
N ASN A 95 16.93 32.02 -19.15
CA ASN A 95 18.27 31.91 -19.75
C ASN A 95 18.32 32.15 -21.27
N LEU A 96 17.25 32.63 -21.91
CA LEU A 96 17.25 32.93 -23.35
C LEU A 96 16.96 34.42 -23.63
N PRO A 97 17.74 35.10 -24.49
CA PRO A 97 17.22 36.25 -25.22
C PRO A 97 15.98 35.79 -25.98
N LYS A 98 14.94 36.63 -26.07
CA LYS A 98 13.72 36.37 -26.88
C LYS A 98 14.11 35.75 -28.23
N ASP A 99 14.02 34.42 -28.37
CA ASP A 99 14.35 33.74 -29.62
C ASP A 99 13.07 33.32 -30.34
N ASN A 100 13.13 33.53 -31.64
CA ASN A 100 12.07 33.53 -32.63
C ASN A 100 11.60 32.11 -32.93
N GLY A 101 10.44 31.71 -32.40
CA GLY A 101 9.57 30.71 -33.03
C GLY A 101 10.16 29.30 -33.27
N LYS A 102 11.21 28.88 -32.55
CA LYS A 102 11.71 27.50 -32.65
C LYS A 102 10.95 26.58 -31.69
N GLU A 103 10.48 25.47 -32.25
CA GLU A 103 9.74 24.43 -31.57
C GLU A 103 10.52 23.92 -30.35
N HIS A 104 9.86 23.93 -29.19
CA HIS A 104 10.50 23.60 -27.93
C HIS A 104 10.73 22.08 -27.87
N ASN A 105 11.96 21.64 -28.13
CA ASN A 105 12.29 20.21 -28.08
C ASN A 105 12.33 19.72 -26.61
N TYR A 106 11.24 19.08 -26.19
CA TYR A 106 11.07 18.36 -24.93
C TYR A 106 11.64 16.93 -25.05
N SER A 107 12.96 16.80 -25.03
CA SER A 107 13.59 15.47 -25.00
C SER A 107 13.64 14.94 -23.58
N CYS A 108 13.24 13.68 -23.34
CA CYS A 108 13.32 13.02 -22.04
C CYS A 108 14.73 13.09 -21.42
N LYS A 109 15.79 13.02 -22.25
CA LYS A 109 17.18 13.15 -21.81
C LYS A 109 17.49 14.50 -21.14
N LYS A 110 16.73 15.54 -21.47
CA LYS A 110 16.90 16.89 -20.90
C LYS A 110 16.11 17.09 -19.60
N VAL A 111 15.05 16.30 -19.37
CA VAL A 111 14.21 16.37 -18.17
C VAL A 111 14.71 15.42 -17.07
N ASP A 112 15.36 14.31 -17.44
CA ASP A 112 15.89 13.30 -16.50
C ASP A 112 16.76 13.89 -15.36
N PRO A 113 17.70 14.82 -15.59
CA PRO A 113 18.52 15.38 -14.51
C PRO A 113 17.69 16.17 -13.48
N SER A 114 16.67 16.89 -13.94
CA SER A 114 15.75 17.65 -13.06
C SER A 114 14.85 16.70 -12.28
N LEU A 115 14.36 15.64 -12.92
CA LEU A 115 13.53 14.63 -12.27
C LEU A 115 14.29 13.88 -11.16
N ARG A 116 15.54 13.47 -11.41
CA ARG A 116 16.35 12.71 -10.43
C ARG A 116 16.68 13.49 -9.16
N LYS A 117 16.67 14.83 -9.23
CA LYS A 117 16.95 15.73 -8.10
C LYS A 117 15.68 16.35 -7.54
N MET A 118 14.51 15.91 -8.02
CA MET A 118 13.24 16.52 -7.67
C MET A 118 12.88 16.22 -6.22
N GLN A 119 12.58 17.28 -5.47
CA GLN A 119 12.00 17.24 -4.15
C GLN A 119 10.87 18.26 -4.09
N PHE A 120 9.68 17.82 -3.70
CA PHE A 120 8.51 18.69 -3.57
C PHE A 120 7.58 18.19 -2.48
N THR A 121 6.75 19.08 -1.96
CA THR A 121 5.64 18.71 -1.09
C THR A 121 4.41 18.44 -1.96
N ASN A 122 3.84 17.25 -1.87
CA ASN A 122 2.63 16.94 -2.62
C ASN A 122 1.41 17.67 -2.02
N PRO A 123 0.25 17.71 -2.72
CA PRO A 123 -0.94 18.37 -2.20
C PRO A 123 -1.48 17.83 -0.87
N VAL A 124 -1.05 16.65 -0.44
CA VAL A 124 -1.43 16.04 0.84
C VAL A 124 -0.52 16.49 1.98
N GLY A 125 0.63 17.12 1.68
CA GLY A 125 1.60 17.61 2.65
C GLY A 125 2.83 16.74 2.80
N ASP A 126 2.92 15.62 2.08
CA ASP A 126 4.05 14.69 2.16
C ASP A 126 5.22 15.18 1.31
N ILE A 127 6.44 15.02 1.83
CA ILE A 127 7.67 15.33 1.10
C ILE A 127 8.00 14.16 0.18
N VAL A 128 7.90 14.38 -1.13
CA VAL A 128 8.27 13.42 -2.16
C VAL A 128 9.69 13.72 -2.62
N ASN A 129 10.58 12.72 -2.50
CA ASN A 129 11.97 12.82 -2.94
C ASN A 129 12.27 11.77 -4.01
N MET A 130 12.62 12.23 -5.21
CA MET A 130 13.01 11.36 -6.33
C MET A 130 14.50 11.00 -6.32
N ASN A 131 15.30 11.61 -5.45
CA ASN A 131 16.71 11.28 -5.29
C ASN A 131 16.88 9.94 -4.56
N GLN A 132 17.25 8.90 -5.30
CA GLN A 132 17.45 7.55 -4.75
C GLN A 132 18.56 7.45 -3.69
N ARG A 133 19.51 8.39 -3.63
CA ARG A 133 20.62 8.35 -2.67
C ARG A 133 20.21 8.76 -1.26
N ASP A 134 19.20 9.61 -1.13
CA ASP A 134 18.72 10.16 0.14
C ASP A 134 17.37 9.55 0.53
N LYS A 135 17.17 8.26 0.24
CA LYS A 135 15.93 7.59 0.63
C LYS A 135 15.84 7.55 2.14
N LEU A 136 14.91 8.35 2.66
CA LEU A 136 14.43 8.33 4.02
C LEU A 136 13.96 6.92 4.38
N GLN A 137 14.22 6.49 5.61
CA GLN A 137 13.72 5.21 6.11
C GLN A 137 12.21 5.30 6.24
N GLU A 138 11.49 4.51 5.45
CA GLU A 138 10.05 4.70 5.28
C GLU A 138 9.26 4.23 6.51
N GLU A 139 8.14 4.90 6.78
CA GLU A 139 7.13 4.41 7.72
C GLU A 139 6.24 3.38 7.04
N TYR A 140 5.65 2.46 7.80
CA TYR A 140 4.83 1.38 7.29
C TYR A 140 3.54 1.26 8.06
N ASP A 141 2.41 1.21 7.34
CA ASP A 141 1.13 0.84 7.94
C ASP A 141 1.05 -0.67 8.18
N ILE A 142 0.58 -1.04 9.36
CA ILE A 142 0.33 -2.43 9.75
C ILE A 142 -1.17 -2.70 9.57
N PHE A 143 -1.48 -3.70 8.76
CA PHE A 143 -2.86 -4.05 8.44
C PHE A 143 -3.22 -5.46 8.93
N TYR A 144 -4.45 -5.59 9.40
CA TYR A 144 -5.10 -6.85 9.69
C TYR A 144 -6.14 -7.14 8.61
N ILE A 145 -6.11 -8.35 8.06
CA ILE A 145 -7.10 -8.80 7.08
C ILE A 145 -8.19 -9.54 7.83
N TRP A 146 -9.33 -8.90 7.98
CA TRP A 146 -10.50 -9.49 8.61
C TRP A 146 -11.31 -10.29 7.60
N ASN A 147 -11.25 -11.62 7.71
CA ASN A 147 -12.04 -12.51 6.87
C ASN A 147 -13.50 -12.62 7.37
N PHE A 148 -14.44 -12.28 6.50
CA PHE A 148 -15.86 -12.55 6.65
C PHE A 148 -16.22 -13.92 6.07
N PRO A 149 -17.32 -14.54 6.55
CA PRO A 149 -17.94 -15.66 5.85
C PRO A 149 -18.17 -15.28 4.38
N GLN A 150 -18.12 -16.26 3.46
CA GLN A 150 -18.25 -16.08 2.00
C GLN A 150 -16.96 -15.63 1.27
N GLY A 151 -15.81 -15.63 1.94
CA GLY A 151 -14.51 -15.40 1.29
C GLY A 151 -14.16 -13.92 1.06
N LEU A 152 -14.87 -13.02 1.73
CA LEU A 152 -14.65 -11.59 1.64
C LEU A 152 -13.72 -11.13 2.77
N GLY A 153 -12.60 -10.48 2.47
CA GLY A 153 -11.63 -10.03 3.48
C GLY A 153 -11.45 -8.51 3.55
N LEU A 154 -11.74 -7.86 4.67
CA LEU A 154 -11.55 -6.41 4.82
C LEU A 154 -10.14 -6.08 5.33
N ARG A 155 -9.45 -5.15 4.68
CA ARG A 155 -8.21 -4.55 5.20
C ARG A 155 -8.54 -3.55 6.28
N VAL A 156 -8.01 -3.74 7.48
CA VAL A 156 -8.15 -2.78 8.58
C VAL A 156 -6.77 -2.36 9.03
N LYS A 157 -6.46 -1.06 9.01
CA LYS A 157 -5.21 -0.54 9.60
C LYS A 157 -5.29 -0.72 11.12
N ILE A 158 -4.33 -1.45 11.68
CA ILE A 158 -4.25 -1.74 13.12
C ILE A 158 -3.01 -1.13 13.78
N GLY A 159 -2.17 -0.43 13.01
CA GLY A 159 -0.98 0.16 13.55
C GLY A 159 -0.05 0.75 12.51
N MET A 160 1.14 1.11 12.97
CA MET A 160 2.19 1.72 12.19
C MET A 160 3.56 1.32 12.74
N PHE A 161 4.52 1.16 11.84
CA PHE A 161 5.95 1.07 12.16
C PHE A 161 6.63 2.37 11.73
N SER A 162 7.38 3.00 12.63
CA SER A 162 8.20 4.17 12.35
C SER A 162 9.66 3.91 12.75
N PRO A 163 10.60 3.97 11.79
CA PRO A 163 12.02 3.75 12.07
C PRO A 163 12.66 4.90 12.86
N TYR A 164 12.00 6.06 12.92
CA TYR A 164 12.49 7.26 13.59
C TYR A 164 12.34 7.23 15.10
N LEU A 165 11.64 6.22 15.64
CA LEU A 165 11.41 6.07 17.06
C LEU A 165 12.50 5.21 17.73
N PRO A 166 12.71 5.37 19.05
CA PRO A 166 13.68 4.56 19.80
C PRO A 166 13.40 3.05 19.71
N ASN A 167 14.47 2.26 19.87
CA ASN A 167 14.38 0.80 19.88
C ASN A 167 13.33 0.31 20.90
N GLY A 168 12.44 -0.58 20.46
CA GLY A 168 11.33 -1.10 21.26
C GLY A 168 10.05 -0.26 21.21
N GLN A 169 10.08 0.96 20.63
CA GLN A 169 8.91 1.82 20.43
C GLN A 169 8.57 2.03 18.95
N GLN A 170 9.30 1.39 18.04
CA GLN A 170 9.12 1.56 16.60
C GLN A 170 7.78 1.03 16.08
N VAL A 171 7.12 0.13 16.81
CA VAL A 171 5.82 -0.43 16.44
C VAL A 171 4.75 0.11 17.37
N HIS A 172 3.74 0.74 16.79
CA HIS A 172 2.53 1.17 17.47
C HIS A 172 1.33 0.40 16.92
N LEU A 173 0.64 -0.34 17.79
CA LEU A 173 -0.60 -1.03 17.45
C LEU A 173 -1.76 -0.32 18.18
N SER A 174 -2.84 -0.06 17.46
CA SER A 174 -4.10 0.41 18.05
C SER A 174 -4.75 -0.73 18.85
N GLU A 175 -5.54 -0.37 19.87
CA GLU A 175 -6.35 -1.33 20.66
C GLU A 175 -7.55 -1.85 19.84
N VAL A 176 -7.27 -2.58 18.77
CA VAL A 176 -8.28 -3.26 17.96
C VAL A 176 -8.31 -4.73 18.39
N ILE A 177 -9.52 -5.28 18.57
CA ILE A 177 -9.70 -6.70 18.88
C ILE A 177 -9.31 -7.53 17.65
N ILE A 178 -8.08 -8.02 17.63
CA ILE A 178 -7.61 -8.96 16.62
C ILE A 178 -8.24 -10.32 16.92
N LYS A 179 -9.04 -10.83 15.97
CA LYS A 179 -9.56 -12.20 16.03
C LYS A 179 -8.58 -13.15 15.35
N TRP A 180 -8.01 -14.05 16.11
CA TRP A 180 -7.12 -15.10 15.64
C TRP A 180 -7.91 -16.31 15.13
N THR A 181 -7.20 -17.37 14.76
CA THR A 181 -7.81 -18.60 14.24
C THR A 181 -8.91 -19.13 15.17
N LYS A 182 -10.01 -19.61 14.58
CA LYS A 182 -11.23 -20.06 15.29
C LYS A 182 -11.94 -18.98 16.12
N GLY A 183 -11.68 -17.69 15.87
CA GLY A 183 -12.39 -16.58 16.53
C GLY A 183 -11.89 -16.27 17.94
N SER A 184 -10.75 -16.83 18.35
CA SER A 184 -10.11 -16.50 19.62
C SER A 184 -9.56 -15.07 19.62
N THR A 185 -9.68 -14.35 20.73
CA THR A 185 -9.01 -13.05 20.95
C THR A 185 -7.64 -13.22 21.60
N GLN A 186 -7.30 -14.42 22.07
CA GLN A 186 -5.99 -14.70 22.65
C GLN A 186 -4.94 -14.84 21.55
N VAL A 187 -3.81 -14.16 21.74
CA VAL A 187 -2.65 -14.25 20.86
C VAL A 187 -2.15 -15.69 20.81
N PRO A 188 -2.02 -16.29 19.61
CA PRO A 188 -1.57 -17.66 19.49
C PRO A 188 -0.10 -17.79 19.89
N THR A 189 0.23 -18.86 20.59
CA THR A 189 1.62 -19.21 20.89
C THR A 189 2.28 -19.77 19.64
N SER A 190 3.44 -19.23 19.27
CA SER A 190 4.25 -19.68 18.14
C SER A 190 5.69 -19.93 18.57
N VAL A 191 5.89 -20.93 19.45
CA VAL A 191 7.21 -21.33 19.96
C VAL A 191 7.54 -22.77 19.53
N CYS A 192 8.83 -23.06 19.34
CA CYS A 192 9.29 -24.42 19.01
C CYS A 192 9.13 -25.37 20.21
N SER A 193 9.44 -24.88 21.41
CA SER A 193 9.36 -25.63 22.65
C SER A 193 8.71 -24.75 23.71
N ALA A 194 7.77 -25.30 24.46
CA ALA A 194 7.15 -24.60 25.58
C ALA A 194 8.18 -24.31 26.67
N ASP A 195 7.93 -23.29 27.48
CA ASP A 195 8.83 -22.98 28.59
C ASP A 195 8.89 -24.12 29.61
N CYS A 196 10.09 -24.39 30.11
CA CYS A 196 10.29 -25.39 31.13
C CYS A 196 9.72 -24.92 32.47
N GLY A 197 8.93 -25.78 33.11
CA GLY A 197 8.43 -25.52 34.44
C GLY A 197 9.55 -25.52 35.51
N PRO A 198 9.24 -25.07 36.73
CA PRO A 198 10.17 -25.10 37.85
C PRO A 198 10.75 -26.52 38.08
N GLY A 199 12.03 -26.60 38.44
CA GLY A 199 12.74 -27.88 38.64
C GLY A 199 13.20 -28.57 37.34
N SER A 200 13.09 -27.90 36.19
CA SER A 200 13.60 -28.37 34.91
C SER A 200 14.48 -27.33 34.22
N ARG A 201 15.53 -27.79 33.54
CA ARG A 201 16.45 -26.97 32.73
C ARG A 201 16.29 -27.23 31.23
N LYS A 202 16.60 -26.21 30.42
CA LYS A 202 16.59 -26.28 28.96
C LYS A 202 17.83 -27.04 28.47
N PHE A 203 17.62 -28.06 27.64
CA PHE A 203 18.67 -28.86 27.01
C PHE A 203 18.52 -28.77 25.49
N GLY A 204 19.54 -28.22 24.81
CA GLY A 204 19.53 -28.05 23.36
C GLY A 204 19.41 -29.38 22.60
N MET A 205 18.76 -29.33 21.44
CA MET A 205 18.63 -30.48 20.55
C MET A 205 19.66 -30.38 19.43
N ASP A 206 20.53 -31.38 19.32
CA ASP A 206 21.54 -31.43 18.25
C ASP A 206 20.86 -31.42 16.88
N GLY A 207 21.35 -30.55 15.99
CA GLY A 207 20.81 -30.36 14.64
C GLY A 207 19.55 -29.50 14.54
N MET A 208 19.01 -28.98 15.65
CA MET A 208 17.85 -28.07 15.67
C MET A 208 18.28 -26.61 15.93
N ALA A 209 17.37 -25.67 15.66
CA ALA A 209 17.58 -24.25 15.97
C ALA A 209 17.67 -24.01 17.48
N ALA A 210 18.36 -22.93 17.89
CA ALA A 210 18.59 -22.60 19.30
C ALA A 210 17.31 -22.41 20.14
N CYS A 211 16.18 -22.08 19.50
CA CYS A 211 14.88 -21.94 20.17
C CYS A 211 14.19 -23.29 20.47
N CYS A 212 14.74 -24.42 19.99
CA CYS A 212 14.19 -25.76 20.18
C CYS A 212 15.01 -26.51 21.24
N PHE A 213 14.35 -26.96 22.30
CA PHE A 213 15.00 -27.59 23.44
C PHE A 213 14.07 -28.61 24.13
N HIS A 214 14.67 -29.53 24.86
CA HIS A 214 13.97 -30.39 25.81
C HIS A 214 14.08 -29.85 27.23
N CYS A 215 13.04 -30.04 28.02
CA CYS A 215 13.10 -29.80 29.46
C CYS A 215 13.58 -31.08 30.14
N LYS A 216 14.73 -31.01 30.82
CA LYS A 216 15.26 -32.11 31.65
C LYS A 216 15.16 -31.72 33.13
N PRO A 217 14.80 -32.63 34.04
CA PRO A 217 14.78 -32.33 35.46
C PRO A 217 16.17 -31.89 35.93
N CYS A 218 16.20 -30.95 36.88
CA CYS A 218 17.44 -30.62 37.58
C CYS A 218 17.90 -31.85 38.38
N PRO A 219 19.22 -32.09 38.47
CA PRO A 219 19.75 -33.09 39.39
C PRO A 219 19.41 -32.73 40.83
N GLU A 220 19.45 -33.73 41.72
CA GLU A 220 19.22 -33.49 43.15
C GLU A 220 20.23 -32.47 43.68
N ASN A 221 19.72 -31.47 44.42
CA ASN A 221 20.47 -30.36 45.04
C ASN A 221 20.92 -29.20 44.11
N GLU A 222 20.28 -29.02 42.96
CA GLU A 222 20.35 -27.80 42.12
C GLU A 222 19.03 -27.02 42.08
#